data_AF-A0A4Q4T6S9-F1
#
_entry.id   AF-A0A4Q4T6S9-F1
#
_cell.length_a   1.000
_cell.length_b   1.000
_cell.length_c   1.000
_cell.angle_alpha   90.00
_cell.angle_beta   90.00
_cell.angle_gamma   90.00
#
_symmetry.space_group_name_H-M   'P 1'
#
loop_
_entity.id
_entity.type
_entity.pdbx_description
1 polymer ?
#
loop_
_entity_poly.entity_id
_entity_poly.type
_entity_poly.pdbx_seq_one_letter_code
_entity_poly.pdbx_strand_id
1 'polypeptide(L)'
;MQFTQEPISADKTDLSISLHGAATLFRHDSVIQWYVQILVKENGNQDFAECNTAVERVEKVGDEWKVIFRKSDEHSDYWWVDWFDAVMVACGHHWVPYAPHIKGFEAFERDRRGSVIHRKQ
;
A
#
# COMPACT_ATOMS: atom_id res chain seq x y z
N MET A 1 10.21 -4.25 -16.06
CA MET A 1 10.48 -5.42 -15.21
C MET A 1 9.18 -6.19 -15.11
N GLN A 2 9.18 -7.47 -15.51
CA GLN A 2 8.02 -8.34 -15.45
C GLN A 2 8.45 -9.58 -14.66
N PHE A 3 7.62 -10.03 -13.73
CA PHE A 3 7.83 -11.32 -13.09
C PHE A 3 7.66 -12.39 -14.17
N THR A 4 8.70 -13.17 -14.44
CA THR A 4 8.71 -14.12 -15.56
C THR A 4 7.80 -15.33 -15.33
N GLN A 5 7.44 -15.62 -14.09
CA GLN A 5 6.54 -16.72 -13.72
C GLN A 5 5.06 -16.34 -13.84
N GLU A 6 4.70 -15.10 -13.51
CA GLU A 6 3.31 -14.62 -13.53
C GLU A 6 3.25 -13.32 -14.35
N PRO A 7 2.98 -13.40 -15.66
CA PRO A 7 3.05 -12.25 -16.55
C PRO A 7 1.89 -11.27 -16.32
N ILE A 8 2.20 -9.96 -16.34
CA ILE A 8 1.16 -8.92 -16.35
C ILE A 8 0.43 -8.96 -17.70
N SER A 9 -0.90 -8.82 -17.70
CA SER A 9 -1.70 -8.78 -18.92
C SER A 9 -1.18 -7.73 -19.93
N ALA A 10 -1.32 -8.06 -21.21
CA ALA A 10 -0.96 -7.18 -22.31
C ALA A 10 -2.05 -6.13 -22.63
N ASP A 11 -3.17 -6.13 -21.91
CA ASP A 11 -4.32 -5.27 -22.18
C ASP A 11 -3.97 -3.78 -22.12
N LYS A 12 -4.43 -3.03 -23.12
CA LYS A 12 -4.20 -1.59 -23.27
C LYS A 12 -5.53 -0.90 -23.46
N THR A 13 -5.67 0.29 -22.89
CA THR A 13 -6.82 1.15 -23.15
C THR A 13 -6.61 1.93 -24.44
N ASP A 14 -7.70 2.29 -25.12
CA ASP A 14 -7.66 3.14 -26.31
C ASP A 14 -6.96 4.47 -26.04
N LEU A 15 -7.12 5.02 -24.83
CA LEU A 15 -6.44 6.23 -24.40
C LEU A 15 -4.91 6.05 -24.31
N SER A 16 -4.43 4.91 -23.78
CA SER A 16 -2.98 4.63 -23.74
C SER A 16 -2.40 4.47 -25.15
N ILE A 17 -3.16 3.81 -26.04
CA ILE A 17 -2.77 3.64 -27.45
C ILE A 17 -2.75 4.99 -28.18
N SER A 18 -3.73 5.87 -27.94
CA SER A 18 -3.77 7.18 -28.60
C SER A 18 -2.66 8.10 -28.13
N LEU A 19 -2.28 8.06 -26.85
CA LEU A 19 -1.22 8.91 -26.28
C LEU A 19 0.19 8.40 -26.57
N HIS A 20 0.39 7.07 -26.64
CA HIS A 20 1.72 6.45 -26.66
C HIS A 20 1.95 5.47 -27.82
N GLY A 21 0.97 5.33 -28.72
CA GLY A 21 1.01 4.44 -29.88
C GLY A 21 0.67 2.97 -29.55
N ALA A 22 0.40 2.19 -30.59
CA ALA A 22 0.00 0.77 -30.47
C ALA A 22 1.05 -0.10 -29.76
N ALA A 23 2.33 0.27 -29.87
CA ALA A 23 3.45 -0.42 -29.23
C ALA A 23 3.61 -0.06 -27.73
N THR A 24 2.73 0.76 -27.15
CA THR A 24 2.84 1.21 -25.75
C THR A 24 2.99 0.06 -24.75
N LEU A 25 3.90 0.25 -23.79
CA LEU A 25 4.12 -0.65 -22.68
C LEU A 25 3.32 -0.24 -21.43
N PHE A 26 2.69 0.94 -21.45
CA PHE A 26 1.89 1.42 -20.34
C PHE A 26 0.57 0.66 -20.23
N ARG A 27 0.18 0.39 -18.98
CA ARG A 27 -1.07 -0.27 -18.61
C ARG A 27 -1.90 0.69 -17.77
N HIS A 28 -3.21 0.56 -17.90
CA HIS A 28 -4.13 1.24 -16.99
C HIS A 28 -3.98 0.64 -15.58
N ASP A 29 -4.20 1.44 -14.53
CA ASP A 29 -4.02 1.02 -13.14
C ASP A 29 -4.90 -0.18 -12.77
N SER A 30 -6.11 -0.26 -13.35
CA SER A 30 -7.01 -1.40 -13.21
C SER A 30 -6.38 -2.75 -13.61
N VAL A 31 -5.49 -2.77 -14.62
CA VAL A 31 -4.77 -3.98 -15.05
C VAL A 31 -3.77 -4.41 -13.97
N ILE A 32 -3.09 -3.46 -13.36
CA ILE A 32 -2.12 -3.73 -12.27
C ILE A 32 -2.85 -4.17 -11.01
N GLN A 33 -3.97 -3.53 -10.68
CA GLN A 33 -4.81 -3.90 -9.54
C GLN A 33 -5.33 -5.34 -9.69
N TRP A 34 -5.88 -5.68 -10.86
CA TRP A 34 -6.33 -7.03 -11.18
C TRP A 34 -5.20 -8.06 -11.10
N TYR A 35 -4.04 -7.73 -11.66
CA TYR A 35 -2.86 -8.58 -11.60
C TYR A 35 -2.46 -8.91 -10.15
N VAL A 36 -2.35 -7.91 -9.27
CA VAL A 36 -2.04 -8.13 -7.85
C VAL A 36 -3.11 -8.97 -7.15
N GLN A 37 -4.40 -8.76 -7.46
CA GLN A 37 -5.47 -9.58 -6.88
C GLN A 37 -5.36 -11.05 -7.28
N ILE A 38 -4.97 -11.34 -8.52
CA ILE A 38 -4.73 -12.71 -8.98
C ILE A 38 -3.58 -13.34 -8.23
N LEU A 39 -2.46 -12.63 -8.07
CA LEU A 39 -1.30 -13.14 -7.33
C LEU A 39 -1.61 -13.57 -5.89
N VAL A 40 -2.57 -12.91 -5.26
CA VAL A 40 -3.00 -13.26 -3.89
C VAL A 40 -3.98 -14.44 -3.88
N LYS A 41 -4.87 -14.52 -4.87
CA LYS A 41 -5.91 -15.56 -4.94
C LYS A 41 -5.41 -16.88 -5.49
N GLU A 42 -4.63 -16.81 -6.55
CA GLU A 42 -4.01 -17.97 -7.19
C GLU A 42 -2.76 -18.33 -6.39
N ASN A 43 -2.56 -19.62 -6.10
CA ASN A 43 -1.47 -20.19 -5.27
C ASN A 43 -1.67 -20.21 -3.75
N GLY A 44 -2.87 -19.90 -3.23
CA GLY A 44 -3.14 -20.02 -1.78
C GLY A 44 -2.41 -18.98 -0.92
N ASN A 45 -1.86 -17.93 -1.53
CA ASN A 45 -1.18 -16.85 -0.82
C ASN A 45 -2.08 -16.14 0.19
N GLN A 46 -3.39 -16.16 -0.07
CA GLN A 46 -4.41 -15.62 0.83
C GLN A 46 -4.39 -16.28 2.22
N ASP A 47 -3.99 -17.54 2.35
CA ASP A 47 -3.97 -18.27 3.63
C ASP A 47 -2.83 -17.80 4.55
N PHE A 48 -1.85 -17.06 4.03
CA PHE A 48 -0.72 -16.50 4.79
C PHE A 48 -0.95 -15.04 5.21
N ALA A 49 -2.11 -14.46 4.91
CA ALA A 49 -2.40 -13.05 5.16
C ALA A 49 -3.52 -12.88 6.21
N GLU A 50 -3.17 -12.29 7.35
CA GLU A 50 -4.16 -11.85 8.34
C GLU A 50 -4.66 -10.44 8.00
N CYS A 51 -5.77 -10.36 7.27
CA CYS A 51 -6.39 -9.09 6.87
C CYS A 51 -7.09 -8.37 8.05
N ASN A 52 -7.35 -7.07 7.87
CA ASN A 52 -7.98 -6.20 8.88
C ASN A 52 -7.20 -6.09 10.20
N THR A 53 -5.89 -6.35 10.16
CA THR A 53 -5.01 -6.33 11.32
C THR A 53 -3.92 -5.28 11.13
N ALA A 54 -3.77 -4.40 12.09
CA ALA A 54 -2.68 -3.45 12.18
C ALA A 54 -1.53 -4.04 13.01
N VAL A 55 -0.30 -3.86 12.54
CA VAL A 55 0.90 -4.07 13.35
C VAL A 55 1.20 -2.75 14.07
N GLU A 56 0.98 -2.74 15.38
CA GLU A 56 1.08 -1.53 16.21
C GLU A 56 2.51 -1.31 16.71
N ARG A 57 3.25 -2.41 16.96
CA ARG A 57 4.64 -2.34 17.41
C ARG A 57 5.43 -3.59 17.05
N VAL A 58 6.68 -3.38 16.66
CA VAL A 58 7.69 -4.43 16.48
C VAL A 58 8.88 -4.07 17.35
N GLU A 59 9.28 -4.98 18.23
CA GLU A 59 10.38 -4.79 19.17
C GLU A 59 11.26 -6.04 19.22
N LYS A 60 12.59 -5.87 19.14
CA LYS A 60 13.52 -6.97 19.35
C LYS A 60 13.75 -7.18 20.85
N VAL A 61 13.52 -8.39 21.35
CA VAL A 61 13.70 -8.76 22.76
C VAL A 61 14.55 -10.03 22.81
N GLY A 62 15.81 -9.89 23.23
CA GLY A 62 16.77 -10.98 23.15
C GLY A 62 17.06 -11.36 21.70
N ASP A 63 16.84 -12.65 21.38
CA ASP A 63 17.07 -13.20 20.04
C ASP A 63 15.81 -13.22 19.16
N GLU A 64 14.65 -12.90 19.72
CA GLU A 64 13.36 -12.92 19.01
C GLU A 64 12.76 -11.51 18.84
N TRP A 65 11.74 -11.42 17.99
CA TRP A 65 10.95 -10.23 17.77
C TRP A 65 9.56 -10.38 18.39
N LYS A 66 9.22 -9.48 19.31
CA LYS A 66 7.88 -9.32 19.85
C LYS A 66 7.09 -8.40 18.93
N VAL A 67 5.99 -8.91 18.38
CA VAL A 67 5.09 -8.14 17.51
C VAL A 67 3.73 -7.98 18.18
N ILE A 68 3.25 -6.73 18.25
CA ILE A 68 1.95 -6.38 18.82
C ILE A 68 0.99 -6.09 17.67
N PHE A 69 -0.14 -6.80 17.67
CA PHE A 69 -1.18 -6.68 16.66
C PHE A 69 -2.47 -6.09 17.25
N ARG A 70 -3.24 -5.44 16.40
CA ARG A 70 -4.57 -4.93 16.68
C ARG A 70 -5.52 -5.26 15.55
N LYS A 71 -6.68 -5.82 15.86
CA LYS A 71 -7.78 -6.05 14.93
C LYS A 71 -9.04 -5.41 15.50
N SER A 72 -9.51 -4.36 14.83
CA SER A 72 -10.69 -3.61 15.24
C SER A 72 -11.80 -3.83 14.22
N ASP A 73 -12.99 -4.17 14.71
CA ASP A 73 -14.24 -4.21 13.95
C ASP A 73 -15.31 -3.34 14.65
N GLU A 74 -16.56 -3.37 14.16
CA GLU A 74 -17.65 -2.53 14.70
C GLU A 74 -18.02 -2.86 16.16
N HIS A 75 -17.65 -4.04 16.65
CA HIS A 75 -18.11 -4.57 17.94
C HIS A 75 -16.97 -4.91 18.91
N SER A 76 -15.73 -4.95 18.44
CA SER A 76 -14.58 -5.38 19.21
C SER A 76 -13.28 -4.69 18.79
N ASP A 77 -12.37 -4.59 19.75
CA ASP A 77 -10.99 -4.15 19.54
C ASP A 77 -10.08 -5.17 20.20
N TYR A 78 -9.55 -6.09 19.38
CA TYR A 78 -8.77 -7.23 19.82
C TYR A 78 -7.28 -6.97 19.66
N TRP A 79 -6.50 -7.24 20.71
CA TRP A 79 -5.06 -7.04 20.76
C TRP A 79 -4.37 -8.34 21.18
N TRP A 80 -3.28 -8.68 20.50
CA TRP A 80 -2.47 -9.84 20.86
C TRP A 80 -0.99 -9.62 20.54
N VAL A 81 -0.18 -10.55 21.04
CA VAL A 81 1.27 -10.56 20.87
C VAL A 81 1.67 -11.92 20.33
N ASP A 82 2.46 -11.93 19.26
CA ASP A 82 3.20 -13.11 18.81
C ASP A 82 4.71 -12.83 18.77
N TRP A 83 5.47 -13.92 18.73
CA TRP A 83 6.92 -13.92 18.73
C TRP A 83 7.45 -14.57 17.45
N PHE A 84 8.48 -13.97 16.85
CA PHE A 84 9.05 -14.41 15.58
C PHE A 84 10.58 -14.38 15.63
N ASP A 85 11.23 -15.35 14.97
CA ASP A 85 12.68 -15.34 14.77
C ASP A 85 13.14 -14.17 13.88
N ALA A 86 12.28 -13.76 12.94
CA ALA A 86 12.57 -12.70 11.98
C ALA A 86 11.31 -11.91 11.58
N VAL A 87 11.49 -10.64 11.23
CA VAL A 87 10.43 -9.75 10.73
C VAL A 87 10.89 -9.07 9.45
N MET A 88 10.01 -9.07 8.43
CA MET A 88 10.20 -8.32 7.18
C MET A 88 9.19 -7.17 7.12
N VAL A 89 9.66 -5.94 6.94
CA VAL A 89 8.80 -4.75 6.89
C VAL A 89 8.50 -4.39 5.43
N ALA A 90 7.24 -4.55 5.04
CA ALA A 90 6.75 -4.29 3.67
C ALA A 90 5.53 -3.34 3.63
N CYS A 91 5.43 -2.39 4.56
CA CYS A 91 4.28 -1.49 4.70
C CYS A 91 4.17 -0.38 3.65
N GLY A 92 5.14 -0.27 2.73
CA GLY A 92 5.21 0.81 1.74
C GLY A 92 5.60 2.17 2.33
N HIS A 93 5.93 3.13 1.47
CA HIS A 93 6.48 4.44 1.86
C HIS A 93 5.76 5.65 1.23
N HIS A 94 4.67 5.43 0.48
CA HIS A 94 3.92 6.48 -0.20
C HIS A 94 2.65 6.92 0.56
N TRP A 95 2.55 6.60 1.85
CA TRP A 95 1.34 6.85 2.64
C TRP A 95 1.43 8.09 3.54
N VAL A 96 2.62 8.52 3.98
CA VAL A 96 2.80 9.79 4.71
C VAL A 96 3.07 10.91 3.71
N PRO A 97 2.16 11.91 3.59
CA PRO A 97 2.42 13.08 2.77
C PRO A 97 3.64 13.85 3.25
N TYR A 98 4.52 14.25 2.33
CA TYR A 98 5.56 15.23 2.61
C TYR A 98 5.05 16.62 2.28
N ALA A 99 4.98 17.49 3.28
CA ALA A 99 4.68 18.91 3.12
C ALA A 99 5.94 19.72 3.50
N PRO A 100 6.58 20.42 2.55
CA PRO A 100 7.74 21.24 2.87
C PRO A 100 7.34 22.42 3.76
N HIS A 101 8.21 22.81 4.69
CA HIS A 101 7.99 24.00 5.50
C HIS A 101 8.19 25.27 4.66
N ILE A 102 7.10 25.94 4.32
CA ILE A 102 7.08 27.21 3.59
C ILE A 102 6.51 28.29 4.51
N LYS A 103 7.23 29.42 4.65
CA LYS A 103 6.78 30.52 5.52
C LYS A 103 5.40 31.03 5.08
N GLY A 104 4.46 31.07 6.03
CA GLY A 104 3.08 31.53 5.78
C GLY A 104 2.14 30.47 5.19
N PHE A 105 2.62 29.26 4.93
CA PHE A 105 1.83 28.17 4.35
C PHE A 105 0.66 27.73 5.25
N GLU A 106 0.92 27.57 6.55
CA GLU A 106 -0.13 27.25 7.53
C GLU A 106 -1.15 28.39 7.68
N ALA A 107 -0.69 29.64 7.63
CA ALA A 107 -1.58 30.80 7.68
C ALA A 107 -2.49 30.87 6.44
N PHE A 108 -1.92 30.58 5.27
CA PHE A 108 -2.66 30.56 4.00
C PHE A 108 -3.79 29.51 4.01
N GLU A 109 -3.48 28.27 4.43
CA GLU A 109 -4.51 27.22 4.53
C GLU A 109 -5.55 27.51 5.62
N ARG A 110 -5.14 28.11 6.74
CA ARG A 110 -6.07 28.53 7.79
C ARG A 110 -7.05 29.61 7.30
N ASP A 111 -6.56 30.58 6.53
CA ASP A 111 -7.37 31.70 6.04
C ASP A 111 -8.25 31.29 4.84
N ARG A 112 -7.85 30.25 4.10
CA ARG A 112 -8.57 29.69 2.94
C ARG A 112 -8.55 28.15 2.99
N ARG A 113 -9.41 27.58 3.83
CA ARG A 113 -9.49 26.13 4.01
C ARG A 113 -9.75 25.40 2.69
N GLY A 114 -8.97 24.34 2.42
CA GLY A 114 -9.02 23.54 1.20
C GLY A 114 -8.29 24.15 0.01
N SER A 115 -7.57 25.26 0.19
CA SER A 115 -6.77 25.87 -0.89
C SER A 115 -5.44 25.14 -1.10
N VAL A 116 -4.98 24.39 -0.08
CA VAL A 116 -3.82 23.52 -0.15
C VAL A 116 -4.28 22.07 -0.25
N ILE A 117 -3.82 21.37 -1.28
CA ILE A 117 -4.04 19.94 -1.47
C ILE A 117 -2.72 19.19 -1.62
N HIS A 118 -2.69 17.94 -1.18
CA HIS A 118 -1.60 17.00 -1.46
C HIS A 118 -2.07 15.98 -2.49
N ARG A 119 -1.20 15.51 -3.37
CA ARG A 119 -1.51 14.51 -4.44
C ARG A 119 -2.17 13.22 -3.94
N LYS A 120 -2.12 12.95 -2.63
CA LYS A 120 -2.76 11.78 -1.99
C LYS A 120 -4.28 11.95 -1.83
N GLN A 121 -4.78 13.19 -1.75
CA GLN A 121 -6.22 13.51 -1.74
C GLN A 121 -6.79 13.40 -3.15
#